data_AF-A0A9E5UU31-F1
#
_entry.id   AF-A0A9E5UU31-F1
#
_cell.length_a   1.000
_cell.length_b   1.000
_cell.length_c   1.000
_cell.angle_alpha   90.00
_cell.angle_beta   90.00
_cell.angle_gamma   90.00
#
_symmetry.space_group_name_H-M   'P 1'
#
loop_
_entity.id
_entity.type
_entity.pdbx_description
1 polymer ?
#
loop_
_entity_poly.entity_id
_entity_poly.type
_entity_poly.pdbx_seq_one_letter_code
_entity_poly.pdbx_strand_id
1 'polypeptide(L)'
;MGLAQIGENIYVNLRGKGLHRLQWPGYIPLAETKMYAGLTIRTAVPFDQKRVLLGMSNNQAYLFDGNKMQLYLPQAKEYLKGNVIQDGVLLGKDMLVMATLSGGAVAIDKKNNATRYILNYQTGLPDDEVFAMCTDNQGGLWLCHAKGISRADQGLPLRTFSGYAGLEGNIEGLSFVNDSLFVATSDGLFYLYKVDRYEEIEGLIRKEQRYLRTVEVVTKTLKITEPRLGTRIRRYQISKDGYKAEDRRVEQMEETETKRVPVSTFSTETITSLFSTTEARRAYAIQSIPFIYKKVSGLDAKCRQLLYHQRQLLAATNLGLYRIIQTKAEVYAEPILRDAYVNFILPSTQDPSVLYVATSQGITQLKYEKGQWRILADLNEALNTPITSILEFKNDLWLGAESRVFKVKLDSKLAMGKPQKHIFQNSYSEEVIVRLVKGQPAFILTSGLHSYSAQKDQFFKNPRLERYFSQKSKVIYKQPGFTWIKNRAWLNLSQPEASDTLRTLFLDFFENVREIYVVCPKTPLAGGWQYSLSYQCRCPNERIGRF
;
A
#
# COMPACT_ATOMS: atom_id res chain seq x y z
N MET A 1 8.53 10.16 36.11
CA MET A 1 7.40 10.02 37.05
C MET A 1 6.14 10.08 36.22
N GLY A 2 5.27 9.08 36.30
CA GLY A 2 3.98 9.09 35.60
C GLY A 2 2.85 9.44 36.55
N LEU A 3 1.79 10.03 35.98
CA LEU A 3 0.62 10.54 36.67
C LEU A 3 -0.63 9.97 36.01
N ALA A 4 -1.68 9.76 36.79
CA ALA A 4 -2.99 9.34 36.31
C ALA A 4 -4.09 10.17 36.99
N GLN A 5 -5.20 10.40 36.30
CA GLN A 5 -6.30 11.20 36.82
C GLN A 5 -7.63 10.43 36.71
N ILE A 6 -8.39 10.36 37.80
CA ILE A 6 -9.75 9.80 37.83
C ILE A 6 -10.66 10.85 38.48
N GLY A 7 -11.51 11.49 37.67
CA GLY A 7 -12.29 12.65 38.11
C GLY A 7 -11.36 13.78 38.58
N GLU A 8 -11.56 14.26 39.81
CA GLU A 8 -10.70 15.27 40.43
C GLU A 8 -9.47 14.68 41.15
N ASN A 9 -9.42 13.36 41.30
CA ASN A 9 -8.34 12.70 42.01
C ASN A 9 -7.14 12.50 41.09
N ILE A 10 -5.98 12.96 41.55
CA ILE A 10 -4.70 12.77 40.87
C ILE A 10 -3.88 11.72 41.60
N TYR A 11 -3.34 10.77 40.86
CA TYR A 11 -2.51 9.68 41.36
C TYR A 11 -1.12 9.79 40.75
N VAL A 12 -0.10 9.66 41.58
CA VAL A 12 1.31 9.72 41.18
C VAL A 12 2.03 8.46 41.61
N ASN A 13 2.90 7.97 40.73
CA ASN A 13 3.79 6.86 41.08
C ASN A 13 5.12 7.41 41.58
N LEU A 14 5.38 7.21 42.88
CA LEU A 14 6.62 7.56 43.54
C LEU A 14 7.57 6.37 43.49
N ARG A 15 8.75 6.58 42.88
CA ARG A 15 9.77 5.53 42.68
C ARG A 15 10.08 4.83 44.01
N GLY A 16 9.91 3.52 44.06
CA GLY A 16 10.18 2.69 45.24
C GLY A 16 9.11 2.75 46.33
N LYS A 17 8.09 3.60 46.19
CA LYS A 17 6.99 3.74 47.16
C LYS A 17 5.62 3.34 46.59
N GLY A 18 5.46 3.29 45.26
CA GLY A 18 4.21 2.89 44.60
C GLY A 18 3.24 4.05 44.33
N LEU A 19 1.98 3.72 44.04
CA LEU A 19 0.97 4.73 43.74
C LEU A 19 0.47 5.44 45.01
N HIS A 20 0.36 6.75 44.89
CA HIS A 20 -0.18 7.62 45.92
C HIS A 20 -1.23 8.54 45.32
N ARG A 21 -2.29 8.82 46.08
CA ARG A 21 -3.25 9.87 45.74
C ARG A 21 -2.74 11.21 46.26
N LEU A 22 -2.65 12.22 45.40
CA LEU A 22 -2.36 13.58 45.82
C LEU A 22 -3.53 14.13 46.63
N GLN A 23 -3.25 14.67 47.80
CA GLN A 23 -4.25 15.32 48.65
C GLN A 23 -3.56 16.40 49.46
N TRP A 24 -3.97 17.66 49.29
CA TRP A 24 -3.34 18.76 50.01
C TRP A 24 -3.72 18.74 51.50
N PRO A 25 -2.74 18.87 52.42
CA PRO A 25 -1.29 18.84 52.21
C PRO A 25 -0.75 17.40 52.12
N GLY A 26 0.07 17.11 51.09
CA GLY A 26 0.77 15.82 50.95
C GLY A 26 0.15 14.80 49.99
N TYR A 27 0.22 13.52 50.37
CA TYR A 27 -0.22 12.38 49.55
C TYR A 27 -0.56 11.16 50.41
N ILE A 28 -1.54 10.37 49.97
CA ILE A 28 -1.99 9.15 50.66
C ILE A 28 -1.50 7.91 49.89
N PRO A 29 -0.74 6.99 50.53
CA PRO A 29 -0.32 5.75 49.89
C PRO A 29 -1.51 4.82 49.67
N LEU A 30 -1.54 4.16 48.51
CA LEU A 30 -2.54 3.14 48.20
C LEU A 30 -1.98 1.76 48.57
N ALA A 31 -2.35 1.25 49.75
CA ALA A 31 -1.79 0.02 50.30
C ALA A 31 -1.92 -1.20 49.37
N GLU A 32 -3.04 -1.31 48.64
CA GLU A 32 -3.29 -2.40 47.69
C GLU A 32 -2.41 -2.33 46.42
N THR A 33 -1.66 -1.24 46.22
CA THR A 33 -0.77 -1.06 45.06
C THR A 33 0.72 -1.25 45.38
N LYS A 34 1.06 -1.59 46.64
CA LYS A 34 2.46 -1.74 47.09
C LYS A 34 3.26 -2.75 46.25
N MET A 35 2.61 -3.82 45.77
CA MET A 35 3.25 -4.82 44.91
C MET A 35 3.77 -4.25 43.59
N TYR A 36 3.29 -3.08 43.17
CA TYR A 36 3.71 -2.39 41.94
C TYR A 36 4.72 -1.27 42.19
N ALA A 37 5.28 -1.15 43.41
CA ALA A 37 6.17 -0.06 43.80
C ALA A 37 7.49 0.03 42.99
N GLY A 38 7.91 -1.08 42.38
CA GLY A 38 9.07 -1.13 41.47
C GLY A 38 8.76 -0.72 40.03
N LEU A 39 7.48 -0.61 39.65
CA LEU A 39 7.07 -0.24 38.30
C LEU A 39 6.90 1.27 38.20
N THR A 40 7.05 1.82 36.99
CA THR A 40 6.72 3.22 36.71
C THR A 40 5.57 3.30 35.72
N ILE A 41 4.70 4.31 35.90
CA ILE A 41 3.64 4.63 34.93
C ILE A 41 4.30 5.33 33.74
N ARG A 42 4.13 4.77 32.54
CA ARG A 42 4.58 5.35 31.26
C ARG A 42 3.49 6.21 30.65
N THR A 43 2.26 5.69 30.63
CA THR A 43 1.08 6.37 30.09
C THR A 43 -0.16 6.05 30.92
N ALA A 44 -1.13 6.96 30.92
CA ALA A 44 -2.39 6.82 31.60
C ALA A 44 -3.52 7.33 30.68
N VAL A 45 -4.42 6.42 30.29
CA VAL A 45 -5.50 6.70 29.34
C VAL A 45 -6.85 6.52 30.02
N PRO A 46 -7.77 7.48 29.95
CA PRO A 46 -9.14 7.28 30.43
C PRO A 46 -9.78 6.07 29.73
N PHE A 47 -10.19 5.07 30.52
CA PHE A 47 -10.82 3.85 29.99
C PHE A 47 -12.34 3.96 30.06
N ASP A 48 -12.88 4.42 31.19
CA ASP A 48 -14.28 4.77 31.38
C ASP A 48 -14.42 5.84 32.47
N GLN A 49 -15.64 6.13 32.91
CA GLN A 49 -15.91 7.15 33.94
C GLN A 49 -15.24 6.85 35.30
N LYS A 50 -14.90 5.59 35.58
CA LYS A 50 -14.38 5.14 36.88
C LYS A 50 -12.95 4.63 36.81
N ARG A 51 -12.46 4.28 35.63
CA ARG A 51 -11.19 3.58 35.45
C ARG A 51 -10.29 4.25 34.43
N VAL A 52 -9.00 4.19 34.71
CA VAL A 52 -7.92 4.54 33.78
C VAL A 52 -7.13 3.29 33.42
N LEU A 53 -6.67 3.23 32.18
CA LEU A 53 -5.70 2.24 31.75
C LEU A 53 -4.30 2.80 31.95
N LEU A 54 -3.48 2.10 32.73
CA LEU A 54 -2.09 2.43 32.99
C LEU A 54 -1.18 1.53 32.17
N GLY A 55 -0.37 2.11 31.30
CA GLY A 55 0.77 1.41 30.70
C GLY A 55 1.98 1.52 31.63
N MET A 56 2.55 0.39 32.03
CA MET A 56 3.61 0.31 33.04
C MET A 56 4.95 -0.08 32.42
N SER A 57 6.05 0.17 33.15
CA SER A 57 7.42 -0.10 32.70
C SER A 57 7.78 -1.58 32.49
N ASN A 58 6.89 -2.51 32.82
CA ASN A 58 7.02 -3.94 32.54
C ASN A 58 6.31 -4.36 31.24
N ASN A 59 5.94 -3.41 30.39
CA ASN A 59 5.23 -3.63 29.13
C ASN A 59 3.83 -4.27 29.30
N GLN A 60 3.23 -4.11 30.48
CA GLN A 60 1.87 -4.54 30.76
C GLN A 60 0.95 -3.34 30.97
N ALA A 61 -0.32 -3.54 30.63
CA ALA A 61 -1.38 -2.58 30.84
C ALA A 61 -2.28 -3.03 32.00
N TYR A 62 -2.73 -2.09 32.82
CA TYR A 62 -3.59 -2.37 33.97
C TYR A 62 -4.75 -1.39 34.03
N LEU A 63 -5.95 -1.88 34.31
CA LEU A 63 -7.10 -1.05 34.65
C LEU A 63 -7.01 -0.67 36.12
N PHE A 64 -7.05 0.62 36.40
CA PHE A 64 -6.96 1.19 37.75
C PHE A 64 -8.23 1.98 38.06
N ASP A 65 -8.90 1.65 39.15
CA ASP A 65 -10.17 2.26 39.59
C ASP A 65 -10.02 3.32 40.70
N GLY A 66 -8.78 3.65 41.07
CA GLY A 66 -8.46 4.52 42.20
C GLY A 66 -7.96 3.76 43.44
N ASN A 67 -8.25 2.47 43.54
CA ASN A 67 -7.84 1.60 44.65
C ASN A 67 -7.06 0.37 44.16
N LYS A 68 -7.61 -0.35 43.18
CA LYS A 68 -7.13 -1.64 42.69
C LYS A 68 -6.59 -1.54 41.28
N MET A 69 -5.52 -2.29 41.00
CA MET A 69 -5.00 -2.50 39.66
C MET A 69 -5.36 -3.91 39.19
N GLN A 70 -6.07 -4.02 38.08
CA GLN A 70 -6.41 -5.27 37.40
C GLN A 70 -5.64 -5.37 36.09
N LEU A 71 -4.97 -6.51 35.85
CA LEU A 71 -4.25 -6.73 34.59
C LEU A 71 -5.21 -6.69 33.40
N TYR A 72 -4.88 -5.90 32.37
CA TYR A 72 -5.63 -5.79 31.12
C TYR A 72 -5.00 -6.69 30.05
N LEU A 73 -5.80 -7.59 29.48
CA LEU A 73 -5.33 -8.62 28.55
C LEU A 73 -6.05 -8.50 27.18
N PRO A 74 -5.58 -7.64 26.27
CA PRO A 74 -6.13 -7.55 24.93
C PRO A 74 -5.68 -8.72 24.05
N GLN A 75 -6.32 -8.89 22.89
CA GLN A 75 -5.88 -9.87 21.88
C GLN A 75 -4.41 -9.65 21.47
N ALA A 76 -3.96 -8.39 21.40
CA ALA A 76 -2.57 -8.00 21.13
C ALA A 76 -1.64 -8.07 22.36
N LYS A 77 -1.99 -8.78 23.43
CA LYS A 77 -1.16 -8.83 24.67
C LYS A 77 0.29 -9.25 24.41
N GLU A 78 0.54 -10.20 23.53
CA GLU A 78 1.91 -10.66 23.22
C GLU A 78 2.68 -9.62 22.42
N TYR A 79 1.98 -8.87 21.56
CA TYR A 79 2.57 -7.75 20.83
C TYR A 79 2.99 -6.62 21.75
N LEU A 80 2.12 -6.24 22.68
CA LEU A 80 2.41 -5.19 23.66
C LEU A 80 3.48 -5.63 24.65
N LYS A 81 3.45 -6.87 25.14
CA LYS A 81 4.49 -7.40 26.03
C LYS A 81 5.87 -7.42 25.37
N GLY A 82 5.89 -7.68 24.06
CA GLY A 82 7.07 -7.71 23.22
C GLY A 82 7.73 -6.38 22.95
N ASN A 83 7.02 -5.27 23.16
CA ASN A 83 7.49 -3.93 22.89
C ASN A 83 7.37 -3.03 24.12
N VAL A 84 8.16 -1.98 24.18
CA VAL A 84 8.05 -1.03 25.29
C VAL A 84 6.87 -0.11 25.06
N ILE A 85 5.86 -0.18 25.94
CA ILE A 85 4.72 0.75 25.89
C ILE A 85 5.22 2.16 26.25
N GLN A 86 5.00 3.09 25.33
CA GLN A 86 5.49 4.45 25.45
C GLN A 86 4.36 5.44 25.72
N ASP A 87 3.27 5.34 24.97
CA ASP A 87 2.15 6.25 25.06
C ASP A 87 0.82 5.55 24.75
N GLY A 88 -0.30 6.21 25.05
CA GLY A 88 -1.63 5.70 24.81
C GLY A 88 -2.65 6.82 24.71
N VAL A 89 -3.60 6.66 23.79
CA VAL A 89 -4.67 7.64 23.57
C VAL A 89 -5.99 6.93 23.32
N LEU A 90 -7.09 7.64 23.53
CA LEU A 90 -8.42 7.18 23.16
C LEU A 90 -8.81 7.84 21.83
N LEU A 91 -9.03 7.02 20.81
CA LEU A 91 -9.56 7.46 19.52
C LEU A 91 -11.09 7.28 19.51
N GLY A 92 -11.81 8.39 19.60
CA GLY A 92 -13.25 8.38 19.82
C GLY A 92 -13.62 7.85 21.22
N LYS A 93 -14.68 7.03 21.33
CA LYS A 93 -15.12 6.46 22.63
C LYS A 93 -14.68 5.01 22.85
N ASP A 94 -14.51 4.27 21.76
CA ASP A 94 -14.44 2.82 21.78
C ASP A 94 -13.07 2.26 21.39
N MET A 95 -12.18 3.08 20.82
CA MET A 95 -10.89 2.59 20.34
C MET A 95 -9.73 3.12 21.19
N LEU A 96 -9.05 2.20 21.86
CA LEU A 96 -7.82 2.47 22.58
C LEU A 96 -6.64 2.28 21.63
N VAL A 97 -5.72 3.25 21.58
CA VAL A 97 -4.48 3.11 20.81
C VAL A 97 -3.30 3.18 21.75
N MET A 98 -2.37 2.22 21.65
CA MET A 98 -1.13 2.20 22.43
C MET A 98 0.08 2.25 21.50
N ALA A 99 0.96 3.22 21.73
CA ALA A 99 2.23 3.37 21.05
C ALA A 99 3.34 2.59 21.75
N THR A 100 4.30 2.16 20.96
CA THR A 100 5.44 1.39 21.41
C THR A 100 6.74 1.92 20.82
N LEU A 101 7.87 1.63 21.48
CA LEU A 101 9.19 2.07 21.02
C LEU A 101 9.76 1.27 19.83
N SER A 102 9.19 0.13 19.47
CA SER A 102 9.80 -0.76 18.44
C SER A 102 8.81 -1.53 17.59
N GLY A 103 7.51 -1.33 17.79
CA GLY A 103 6.44 -2.03 17.08
C GLY A 103 5.33 -1.09 16.61
N GLY A 104 5.61 0.21 16.51
CA GLY A 104 4.63 1.21 16.09
C GLY A 104 3.49 1.35 17.11
N ALA A 105 2.26 1.40 16.63
CA ALA A 105 1.06 1.56 17.47
C ALA A 105 0.00 0.46 17.23
N VAL A 106 -0.72 0.10 18.28
CA VAL A 106 -1.77 -0.93 18.25
C VAL A 106 -3.10 -0.31 18.63
N ALA A 107 -4.10 -0.47 17.76
CA ALA A 107 -5.47 -0.03 17.98
C ALA A 107 -6.37 -1.20 18.41
N ILE A 108 -7.05 -1.04 19.53
CA ILE A 108 -7.80 -2.07 20.25
C ILE A 108 -9.22 -1.58 20.48
N ASP A 109 -10.19 -2.42 20.13
CA ASP A 109 -11.59 -2.17 20.45
C ASP A 109 -11.87 -2.53 21.91
N LYS A 110 -12.29 -1.55 22.69
CA LYS A 110 -12.55 -1.69 24.12
C LYS A 110 -13.73 -2.60 24.45
N LYS A 111 -14.67 -2.80 23.52
CA LYS A 111 -15.90 -3.58 23.78
C LYS A 111 -15.61 -5.07 23.83
N ASN A 112 -14.71 -5.55 22.97
CA ASN A 112 -14.40 -6.97 22.82
C ASN A 112 -12.91 -7.30 22.97
N ASN A 113 -12.08 -6.30 23.27
CA ASN A 113 -10.62 -6.42 23.37
C ASN A 113 -9.93 -6.92 22.08
N ALA A 114 -10.61 -6.81 20.93
CA ALA A 114 -10.09 -7.24 19.64
C ALA A 114 -9.06 -6.23 19.11
N THR A 115 -8.02 -6.76 18.47
CA THR A 115 -7.02 -5.95 17.76
C THR A 115 -7.60 -5.54 16.42
N ARG A 116 -7.78 -4.23 16.22
CA ARG A 116 -8.35 -3.67 15.00
C ARG A 116 -7.28 -3.38 13.96
N TYR A 117 -6.22 -2.71 14.40
CA TYR A 117 -5.13 -2.29 13.53
C TYR A 117 -3.81 -2.38 14.28
N ILE A 118 -2.76 -2.72 13.53
CA ILE A 118 -1.37 -2.56 13.93
C ILE A 118 -0.79 -1.59 12.90
N LEU A 119 -0.29 -0.46 13.37
CA LEU A 119 0.31 0.62 12.58
C LEU A 119 1.81 0.53 12.79
N ASN A 120 2.52 -0.02 11.82
CA ASN A 120 3.97 -0.22 11.84
C ASN A 120 4.52 -0.07 10.41
N TYR A 121 5.81 -0.31 10.21
CA TYR A 121 6.51 -0.14 8.95
C TYR A 121 5.87 -0.95 7.83
N GLN A 122 5.51 -2.20 8.14
CA GLN A 122 4.89 -3.14 7.20
C GLN A 122 3.49 -2.71 6.79
N THR A 123 2.76 -2.03 7.68
CA THR A 123 1.40 -1.55 7.42
C THR A 123 1.33 -0.09 6.99
N GLY A 124 2.48 0.56 6.77
CA GLY A 124 2.60 1.85 6.10
C GLY A 124 3.10 3.02 6.96
N LEU A 125 3.44 2.79 8.24
CA LEU A 125 4.08 3.81 9.07
C LEU A 125 5.54 4.01 8.60
N PRO A 126 6.10 5.22 8.54
CA PRO A 126 7.47 5.40 8.08
C PRO A 126 8.54 4.83 9.02
N ASP A 127 8.21 4.68 10.31
CA ASP A 127 9.12 4.24 11.37
C ASP A 127 8.35 3.62 12.54
N ASP A 128 8.91 2.59 13.17
CA ASP A 128 8.25 1.83 14.25
C ASP A 128 8.47 2.39 15.64
N GLU A 129 9.39 3.36 15.81
CA GLU A 129 9.66 3.98 17.10
C GLU A 129 8.69 5.14 17.33
N VAL A 130 7.53 4.88 17.96
CA VAL A 130 6.52 5.91 18.24
C VAL A 130 6.70 6.47 19.65
N PHE A 131 7.06 7.75 19.73
CA PHE A 131 7.39 8.43 20.99
C PHE A 131 6.19 9.05 21.69
N ALA A 132 5.22 9.53 20.91
CA ALA A 132 4.04 10.23 21.42
C ALA A 132 2.90 10.13 20.41
N MET A 133 1.66 10.21 20.90
CA MET A 133 0.46 10.29 20.06
C MET A 133 -0.52 11.34 20.57
N CYS A 134 -1.34 11.87 19.67
CA CYS A 134 -2.51 12.64 20.04
C CYS A 134 -3.63 12.46 19.01
N THR A 135 -4.85 12.85 19.38
CA THR A 135 -6.00 12.84 18.48
C THR A 135 -6.39 14.27 18.15
N ASP A 136 -6.75 14.52 16.89
CA ASP A 136 -7.30 15.82 16.49
C ASP A 136 -8.84 15.87 16.60
N ASN A 137 -9.40 17.06 16.41
CA ASN A 137 -10.84 17.31 16.48
C ASN A 137 -11.64 16.71 15.31
N GLN A 138 -10.97 16.16 14.29
CA GLN A 138 -11.58 15.47 13.16
C GLN A 138 -11.56 13.94 13.34
N GLY A 139 -11.02 13.44 14.45
CA GLY A 139 -10.90 12.00 14.71
C GLY A 139 -9.69 11.34 14.03
N GLY A 140 -8.71 12.13 13.59
CA GLY A 140 -7.41 11.64 13.13
C GLY A 140 -6.46 11.37 14.30
N LEU A 141 -5.65 10.32 14.14
CA LEU A 141 -4.58 9.94 15.07
C LEU A 141 -3.25 10.49 14.55
N TRP A 142 -2.58 11.32 15.33
CA TRP A 142 -1.23 11.81 15.07
C TRP A 142 -0.21 10.97 15.83
N LEU A 143 0.84 10.54 15.13
CA LEU A 143 1.94 9.73 15.67
C LEU A 143 3.26 10.45 15.44
N CYS A 144 4.03 10.69 16.49
CA CYS A 144 5.39 11.20 16.42
C CYS A 144 6.38 10.05 16.47
N HIS A 145 7.24 9.94 15.46
CA HIS A 145 8.23 8.87 15.32
C HIS A 145 9.59 9.43 14.85
N ALA A 146 10.64 8.61 14.81
CA ALA A 146 12.01 9.09 14.53
C ALA A 146 12.16 9.81 13.17
N LYS A 147 11.30 9.48 12.20
CA LYS A 147 11.26 10.09 10.86
C LYS A 147 10.27 11.26 10.72
N GLY A 148 9.73 11.77 11.82
CA GLY A 148 8.83 12.94 11.82
C GLY A 148 7.45 12.63 12.40
N ILE A 149 6.40 13.11 11.73
CA ILE A 149 5.03 13.01 12.22
C ILE A 149 4.15 12.41 11.12
N SER A 150 3.35 11.41 11.48
CA SER A 150 2.36 10.78 10.61
C SER A 150 0.95 11.00 11.15
N ARG A 151 -0.03 11.18 10.26
CA ARG A 151 -1.46 11.21 10.61
C ARG A 151 -2.14 9.98 10.02
N ALA A 152 -2.74 9.16 10.88
CA ALA A 152 -3.55 8.01 10.50
C ALA A 152 -5.04 8.35 10.71
N ASP A 153 -5.87 8.02 9.72
CA ASP A 153 -7.30 8.35 9.73
C ASP A 153 -8.11 7.16 9.20
N GLN A 154 -9.15 6.79 9.95
CA GLN A 154 -10.04 5.67 9.60
C GLN A 154 -11.13 6.06 8.61
N GLY A 155 -11.44 7.35 8.50
CA GLY A 155 -12.42 7.89 7.57
C GLY A 155 -11.90 8.00 6.14
N LEU A 156 -10.58 7.89 5.93
CA LEU A 156 -10.01 7.94 4.59
C LEU A 156 -10.32 6.64 3.83
N PRO A 157 -10.95 6.72 2.64
CA PRO A 157 -11.26 5.54 1.82
C PRO A 157 -10.03 5.06 1.04
N LEU A 158 -8.84 5.12 1.66
CA LEU A 158 -7.56 4.77 1.06
C LEU A 158 -6.88 3.68 1.87
N ARG A 159 -6.32 2.70 1.17
CA ARG A 159 -5.46 1.68 1.76
C ARG A 159 -4.27 1.44 0.87
N THR A 160 -3.08 1.34 1.46
CA THR A 160 -1.87 0.93 0.76
C THR A 160 -1.59 -0.56 0.97
N PHE A 161 -1.04 -1.18 -0.07
CA PHE A 161 -0.55 -2.56 -0.06
C PHE A 161 0.92 -2.65 -0.48
N SER A 162 1.61 -1.52 -0.61
CA SER A 162 3.02 -1.48 -1.03
C SER A 162 4.01 -1.82 0.09
N GLY A 163 3.58 -1.73 1.35
CA GLY A 163 4.42 -2.03 2.52
C GLY A 163 4.71 -3.52 2.71
N TYR A 164 3.93 -4.41 2.09
CA TYR A 164 4.11 -5.85 2.24
C TYR A 164 5.26 -6.36 1.37
N ALA A 165 6.11 -7.20 1.98
CA ALA A 165 7.24 -7.82 1.30
C ALA A 165 6.83 -8.83 0.21
N GLY A 166 7.75 -9.11 -0.72
CA GLY A 166 7.64 -10.19 -1.71
C GLY A 166 7.07 -9.78 -3.08
N LEU A 167 6.68 -8.52 -3.26
CA LEU A 167 6.25 -8.02 -4.57
C LEU A 167 7.47 -7.57 -5.38
N GLU A 168 7.64 -8.15 -6.56
CA GLU A 168 8.75 -7.84 -7.46
C GLU A 168 8.23 -7.40 -8.84
N GLY A 169 9.03 -6.57 -9.52
CA GLY A 169 8.72 -6.06 -10.84
C GLY A 169 7.78 -4.85 -10.86
N ASN A 170 7.52 -4.38 -12.08
CA ASN A 170 6.65 -3.24 -12.35
C ASN A 170 5.17 -3.68 -12.36
N ILE A 171 4.31 -3.04 -11.57
CA ILE A 171 2.87 -3.33 -11.58
C ILE A 171 2.27 -2.97 -12.95
N GLU A 172 1.53 -3.93 -13.51
CA GLU A 172 0.88 -3.87 -14.82
C GLU A 172 -0.62 -4.15 -14.73
N GLY A 173 -1.05 -5.12 -13.91
CA GLY A 173 -2.44 -5.60 -13.84
C GLY A 173 -2.90 -5.85 -12.40
N LEU A 174 -4.20 -5.74 -12.14
CA LEU A 174 -4.80 -5.95 -10.82
C LEU A 174 -6.10 -6.74 -10.95
N SER A 175 -6.36 -7.64 -10.01
CA SER A 175 -7.67 -8.29 -9.87
C SER A 175 -7.92 -8.71 -8.43
N PHE A 176 -9.17 -8.64 -7.98
CA PHE A 176 -9.60 -9.17 -6.70
C PHE A 176 -10.43 -10.44 -6.91
N VAL A 177 -9.99 -11.55 -6.32
CA VAL A 177 -10.66 -12.85 -6.41
C VAL A 177 -10.66 -13.51 -5.04
N ASN A 178 -11.82 -13.94 -4.55
CA ASN A 178 -11.98 -14.65 -3.26
C ASN A 178 -11.23 -13.96 -2.10
N ASP A 179 -11.48 -12.67 -1.87
CA ASP A 179 -10.81 -11.84 -0.85
C ASP A 179 -9.28 -11.70 -1.00
N SER A 180 -8.71 -12.18 -2.11
CA SER A 180 -7.27 -12.12 -2.39
C SER A 180 -7.00 -11.11 -3.50
N LEU A 181 -6.02 -10.24 -3.27
CA LEU A 181 -5.51 -9.30 -4.28
C LEU A 181 -4.47 -10.03 -5.14
N PHE A 182 -4.70 -10.07 -6.44
CA PHE A 182 -3.75 -10.53 -7.44
C PHE A 182 -3.13 -9.32 -8.16
N VAL A 183 -1.81 -9.34 -8.30
CA VAL A 183 -1.01 -8.26 -8.90
C VAL A 183 -0.15 -8.85 -10.01
N ALA A 184 -0.47 -8.49 -11.24
CA ALA A 184 0.34 -8.80 -12.40
C ALA A 184 1.48 -7.80 -12.53
N THR A 185 2.70 -8.30 -12.68
CA THR A 185 3.91 -7.48 -12.80
C THR A 185 4.74 -7.86 -14.02
N SER A 186 5.84 -7.14 -14.24
CA SER A 186 6.85 -7.50 -15.24
C SER A 186 7.52 -8.84 -14.98
N ASP A 187 7.55 -9.30 -13.73
CA ASP A 187 8.38 -10.43 -13.29
C ASP A 187 7.54 -11.68 -13.00
N GLY A 188 6.21 -11.56 -13.05
CA GLY A 188 5.28 -12.66 -12.85
C GLY A 188 3.91 -12.20 -12.38
N LEU A 189 3.14 -13.15 -11.88
CA LEU A 189 1.89 -12.88 -11.16
C LEU A 189 2.10 -13.14 -9.67
N PHE A 190 1.67 -12.20 -8.84
CA PHE A 190 1.74 -12.29 -7.39
C PHE A 190 0.34 -12.24 -6.81
N TYR A 191 0.18 -12.80 -5.60
CA TYR A 191 -1.04 -12.67 -4.83
C TYR A 191 -0.72 -12.33 -3.39
N LEU A 192 -1.58 -11.49 -2.79
CA LEU A 192 -1.48 -11.11 -1.39
C LEU A 192 -1.98 -12.27 -0.53
N TYR A 193 -1.06 -12.86 0.23
CA TYR A 193 -1.31 -13.98 1.11
C TYR A 193 -1.34 -13.52 2.57
N LYS A 194 -2.35 -13.96 3.31
CA LYS A 194 -2.47 -13.71 4.75
C LYS A 194 -1.60 -14.70 5.50
N VAL A 195 -0.63 -14.20 6.26
CA VAL A 195 0.32 -15.02 7.02
C VAL A 195 -0.43 -15.79 8.10
N ASP A 196 -0.25 -17.11 8.13
CA ASP A 196 -0.83 -17.99 9.15
C ASP A 196 0.24 -18.65 10.04
N ARG A 197 1.46 -18.78 9.53
CA ARG A 197 2.57 -19.49 10.17
C ARG A 197 3.85 -18.67 10.16
N TYR A 198 4.65 -18.84 11.20
CA TYR A 198 5.88 -18.08 11.39
C TYR A 198 6.96 -18.40 10.36
N GLU A 199 7.04 -19.66 9.93
CA GLU A 199 8.03 -20.17 8.99
C GLU A 199 7.97 -19.44 7.64
N GLU A 200 6.80 -18.89 7.29
CA GLU A 200 6.56 -18.15 6.05
C GLU A 200 7.19 -16.75 6.05
N ILE A 201 7.44 -16.18 7.23
CA ILE A 201 8.02 -14.85 7.42
C ILE A 201 9.41 -14.88 8.06
N GLU A 202 9.87 -16.04 8.53
CA GLU A 202 11.19 -16.19 9.17
C GLU A 202 12.33 -15.65 8.29
N GLY A 203 12.30 -15.95 7.00
CA GLY A 203 13.29 -15.48 6.02
C GLY A 203 13.25 -13.96 5.76
N LEU A 204 12.08 -13.33 5.94
CA LEU A 204 11.89 -11.89 5.76
C LEU A 204 12.40 -11.10 6.96
N ILE A 205 12.11 -11.57 8.18
CA ILE A 205 12.58 -10.96 9.44
C ILE A 205 14.12 -10.91 9.50
N ARG A 206 14.79 -11.99 9.07
CA ARG A 206 16.27 -12.05 9.04
C ARG A 206 16.88 -11.04 8.06
N LYS A 207 16.18 -10.70 6.97
CA LYS A 207 16.64 -9.69 5.99
C LYS A 207 16.48 -8.27 6.54
N GLU A 208 15.39 -7.96 7.23
CA GLU A 208 15.15 -6.62 7.79
C GLU A 208 16.05 -6.29 8.98
N GLN A 209 16.35 -7.26 9.85
CA GLN A 209 17.31 -7.04 10.94
C GLN A 209 18.72 -6.68 10.45
N ARG A 210 19.09 -7.00 9.20
CA ARG A 210 20.36 -6.55 8.59
C ARG A 210 20.36 -5.06 8.25
N TYR A 211 19.20 -4.46 7.97
CA TYR A 211 19.08 -3.03 7.66
C TYR A 211 19.08 -2.14 8.92
N LEU A 212 18.86 -2.72 10.11
CA LEU A 212 18.93 -2.02 11.41
C LEU A 212 20.34 -2.03 12.05
N ARG A 213 21.40 -2.37 11.31
CA ARG A 213 22.77 -2.26 11.85
C ARG A 213 23.21 -0.80 11.92
N THR A 214 23.48 -0.38 13.15
CA THR A 214 24.06 0.88 13.61
C THR A 214 25.19 1.34 12.69
N VAL A 215 25.06 2.55 12.12
CA VAL A 215 26.19 3.23 11.49
C VAL A 215 27.11 3.71 12.63
N GLU A 216 28.30 3.12 12.77
CA GLU A 216 29.34 3.71 13.60
C GLU A 216 29.80 5.01 12.95
N VAL A 217 29.29 6.14 13.45
CA VAL A 217 29.79 7.45 13.05
C VAL A 217 31.16 7.64 13.71
N VAL A 218 32.23 7.36 12.97
CA VAL A 218 33.59 7.70 13.37
C VAL A 218 33.81 9.18 13.13
N THR A 219 33.56 10.01 14.14
CA THR A 219 33.84 11.44 14.07
C THR A 219 35.34 11.67 14.32
N LYS A 220 36.13 11.86 13.26
CA LYS A 220 37.51 12.38 13.39
C LYS A 220 37.47 13.89 13.54
N THR A 221 37.82 14.40 14.71
CA THR A 221 38.00 15.84 14.92
C THR A 221 39.45 16.23 14.66
N LEU A 222 39.71 17.01 13.60
CA LEU A 222 40.99 17.68 13.41
C LEU A 222 40.96 19.03 14.14
N LYS A 223 41.80 19.21 15.15
CA LYS A 223 42.06 20.52 15.74
C LYS A 223 43.25 21.16 15.03
N ILE A 224 42.98 22.21 14.26
CA ILE A 224 44.02 23.15 13.85
C ILE A 224 44.19 24.13 15.02
N THR A 225 45.38 24.14 15.61
CA THR A 225 45.69 25.10 16.68
C THR A 225 46.42 26.29 16.05
N GLU A 226 45.80 27.46 16.07
CA GLU A 226 46.53 28.69 15.74
C GLU A 226 47.59 28.98 16.82
N PRO A 227 48.80 29.40 16.43
CA PRO A 227 49.86 29.67 17.39
C PRO A 227 49.48 30.85 18.30
N ARG A 228 49.50 30.62 19.61
CA ARG A 228 49.30 31.69 20.59
C ARG A 228 50.45 32.70 20.49
N LEU A 229 50.07 33.98 20.43
CA LEU A 229 50.96 35.13 20.55
C LEU A 229 51.77 35.03 21.85
N GLY A 230 53.09 34.85 21.72
CA GLY A 230 53.95 34.82 22.90
C GLY A 230 55.23 34.01 22.79
N THR A 231 55.85 33.90 21.61
CA THR A 231 57.20 33.32 21.49
C THR A 231 58.19 34.43 21.23
N ARG A 232 59.20 34.56 22.11
CA ARG A 232 60.27 35.56 22.02
C ARG A 232 60.95 35.51 20.66
N ILE A 233 60.87 36.62 19.93
CA ILE A 233 61.62 36.85 18.69
C ILE A 233 63.09 37.08 19.10
N ARG A 234 63.97 36.09 18.89
CA ARG A 234 65.41 36.37 18.80
C ARG A 234 65.69 36.93 17.41
N ARG A 235 65.89 38.24 17.32
CA ARG A 235 66.47 38.89 16.13
C ARG A 235 67.98 38.69 16.17
N TYR A 236 68.54 38.15 15.10
CA TYR A 236 69.93 38.39 14.73
C TYR A 236 69.93 39.31 13.50
N GLN A 237 70.74 40.36 13.55
CA GLN A 237 70.99 41.27 12.44
C GLN A 237 72.21 40.79 11.62
N ILE A 238 72.00 40.67 10.29
CA ILE A 238 72.84 41.20 9.18
C ILE A 238 74.30 40.68 9.13
N SER A 239 74.74 39.82 8.19
CA SER A 239 74.99 39.92 6.72
C SER A 239 76.48 39.57 6.48
N LYS A 240 76.95 39.09 5.31
CA LYS A 240 76.70 39.53 3.94
C LYS A 240 76.41 38.33 3.04
N ASP A 241 75.17 38.27 2.57
CA ASP A 241 74.77 37.93 1.19
C ASP A 241 73.29 37.57 1.27
N GLY A 242 72.46 38.52 0.82
CA GLY A 242 70.99 38.47 0.89
C GLY A 242 70.44 37.24 0.16
N TYR A 243 69.27 36.75 0.59
CA TYR A 243 68.90 35.33 0.45
C TYR A 243 68.06 34.85 1.66
N LYS A 244 66.87 35.44 1.95
CA LYS A 244 65.96 34.97 3.02
C LYS A 244 65.19 33.71 2.58
N ALA A 245 65.27 32.64 3.37
CA ALA A 245 64.29 31.54 3.36
C ALA A 245 63.90 31.21 4.82
N GLU A 246 62.60 31.22 5.12
CA GLU A 246 62.04 30.79 6.41
C GLU A 246 61.66 29.31 6.30
N ASP A 247 62.27 28.45 7.11
CA ASP A 247 61.92 27.03 7.18
C ASP A 247 61.30 26.74 8.55
N ARG A 248 60.01 26.35 8.57
CA ARG A 248 59.26 26.01 9.79
C ARG A 248 59.27 24.49 9.97
N ARG A 249 60.10 23.98 10.88
CA ARG A 249 59.91 22.63 11.45
C ARG A 249 58.98 22.70 12.65
N VAL A 250 57.92 21.89 12.64
CA VAL A 250 57.05 21.65 13.79
C VAL A 250 57.23 20.19 14.20
N GLU A 251 57.88 19.98 15.35
CA GLU A 251 57.89 18.68 16.03
C GLU A 251 56.57 18.52 16.80
N GLN A 252 55.81 17.47 16.49
CA GLN A 252 54.62 17.09 17.26
C GLN A 252 55.02 16.10 18.35
N MET A 253 54.94 16.51 19.61
CA MET A 253 54.83 15.60 20.75
C MET A 253 53.35 15.40 21.07
N GLU A 254 52.88 14.15 21.00
CA GLU A 254 51.56 13.77 21.51
C GLU A 254 51.68 13.48 23.01
N GLU A 255 51.11 14.34 23.85
CA GLU A 255 50.91 14.05 25.26
C GLU A 255 49.40 13.95 25.53
N THR A 256 48.96 12.77 25.98
CA THR A 256 47.55 12.46 26.21
C THR A 256 47.19 12.72 27.67
N GLU A 257 46.61 13.88 27.97
CA GLU A 257 45.90 14.08 29.24
C GLU A 257 44.39 13.89 29.08
N THR A 258 43.85 12.94 29.83
CA THR A 258 42.42 12.61 29.83
C THR A 258 41.69 13.45 30.87
N LYS A 259 40.86 14.41 30.44
CA LYS A 259 39.85 15.04 31.33
C LYS A 259 38.47 14.46 31.05
N ARG A 260 37.87 13.86 32.09
CA ARG A 260 36.48 13.39 32.08
C ARG A 260 35.54 14.58 32.28
N VAL A 261 34.68 14.84 31.31
CA VAL A 261 33.49 15.69 31.47
C VAL A 261 32.30 14.75 31.63
N PRO A 262 31.33 15.01 32.54
CA PRO A 262 30.17 14.14 32.69
C PRO A 262 29.28 14.30 31.44
N VAL A 263 29.41 13.36 30.51
CA VAL A 263 28.39 13.15 29.49
C VAL A 263 27.24 12.42 30.18
N SER A 264 26.03 12.96 30.07
CA SER A 264 24.81 12.24 30.42
C SER A 264 24.77 10.95 29.62
N THR A 265 25.15 9.84 30.24
CA THR A 265 24.96 8.51 29.72
C THR A 265 23.46 8.27 29.66
N PHE A 266 22.88 8.33 28.46
CA PHE A 266 21.73 7.46 28.20
C PHE A 266 22.30 6.06 28.08
N SER A 267 22.30 5.32 29.19
CA SER A 267 22.36 3.87 29.08
C SER A 267 21.09 3.45 28.35
N THR A 268 21.21 3.11 27.08
CA THR A 268 20.28 2.15 26.50
C THR A 268 20.49 0.87 27.27
N GLU A 269 19.68 0.64 28.30
CA GLU A 269 19.47 -0.72 28.78
C GLU A 269 19.15 -1.54 27.53
N THR A 270 19.97 -2.54 27.25
CA THR A 270 19.61 -3.55 26.28
C THR A 270 18.34 -4.19 26.82
N ILE A 271 17.18 -3.72 26.35
CA ILE A 271 15.91 -4.36 26.62
C ILE A 271 15.96 -5.64 25.81
N THR A 272 16.58 -6.64 26.43
CA THR A 272 16.54 -8.02 26.00
C THR A 272 15.05 -8.35 26.01
N SER A 273 14.44 -8.39 24.83
CA SER A 273 12.99 -8.59 24.71
C SER A 273 12.61 -9.82 25.52
N LEU A 274 11.78 -9.59 26.56
CA LEU A 274 11.30 -10.57 27.54
C LEU A 274 10.30 -11.56 26.93
N PHE A 275 10.51 -11.99 25.68
CA PHE A 275 9.81 -13.15 25.17
C PHE A 275 10.45 -14.39 25.80
N SER A 276 9.92 -14.77 26.96
CA SER A 276 10.35 -15.95 27.70
C SER A 276 10.03 -17.26 26.98
N THR A 277 9.24 -17.23 25.90
CA THR A 277 8.87 -18.41 25.10
C THR A 277 8.98 -18.13 23.60
N THR A 278 9.43 -19.14 22.85
CA THR A 278 9.48 -19.13 21.37
C THR A 278 8.12 -18.80 20.74
N GLU A 279 7.04 -19.25 21.37
CA GLU A 279 5.66 -19.02 20.93
C GLU A 279 5.27 -17.54 20.93
N ALA A 280 5.67 -16.78 21.95
CA ALA A 280 5.37 -15.35 22.01
C ALA A 280 6.11 -14.57 20.91
N ARG A 281 7.35 -14.97 20.57
CA ARG A 281 8.10 -14.40 19.43
C ARG A 281 7.40 -14.68 18.09
N ARG A 282 6.90 -15.90 17.91
CA ARG A 282 6.16 -16.30 16.71
C ARG A 282 4.85 -15.52 16.56
N ALA A 283 4.07 -15.43 17.63
CA ALA A 283 2.83 -14.66 17.66
C ALA A 283 3.06 -13.16 17.36
N TYR A 284 4.12 -12.58 17.95
CA TYR A 284 4.51 -11.21 17.67
C TYR A 284 4.82 -10.97 16.20
N ALA A 285 5.66 -11.83 15.61
CA ALA A 285 6.07 -11.73 14.21
C ALA A 285 4.89 -11.83 13.23
N ILE A 286 3.98 -12.78 13.47
CA ILE A 286 2.78 -12.95 12.62
C ILE A 286 1.86 -11.72 12.70
N GLN A 287 1.73 -11.12 13.89
CA GLN A 287 0.92 -9.90 14.08
C GLN A 287 1.57 -8.66 13.45
N SER A 288 2.91 -8.58 13.43
CA SER A 288 3.64 -7.46 12.83
C SER A 288 3.67 -7.50 11.30
N ILE A 289 3.66 -8.70 10.70
CA ILE A 289 3.60 -8.89 9.24
C ILE A 289 2.32 -9.67 8.88
N PRO A 290 1.16 -9.00 8.77
CA PRO A 290 -0.13 -9.69 8.58
C PRO A 290 -0.31 -10.26 7.17
N PHE A 291 0.40 -9.73 6.18
CA PHE A 291 0.33 -10.16 4.78
C PHE A 291 1.70 -10.13 4.11
N ILE A 292 1.88 -10.98 3.11
CA ILE A 292 3.04 -11.01 2.21
C ILE A 292 2.57 -11.29 0.78
N TYR A 293 3.34 -10.87 -0.21
CA TYR A 293 3.13 -11.31 -1.58
C TYR A 293 3.82 -12.65 -1.83
N LYS A 294 3.08 -13.60 -2.38
CA LYS A 294 3.62 -14.87 -2.89
C LYS A 294 3.50 -14.86 -4.42
N LYS A 295 4.55 -15.35 -5.10
CA LYS A 295 4.55 -15.53 -6.55
C LYS A 295 3.69 -16.74 -6.91
N VAL A 296 2.86 -16.62 -7.95
CA VAL A 296 2.09 -17.74 -8.50
C VAL A 296 3.04 -18.69 -9.22
N SER A 297 3.03 -19.95 -8.81
CA SER A 297 3.91 -20.97 -9.39
C SER A 297 3.54 -21.28 -10.84
N GLY A 298 4.55 -21.51 -11.69
CA GLY A 298 4.33 -21.83 -13.10
C GLY A 298 4.08 -20.62 -14.01
N LEU A 299 4.22 -19.38 -13.50
CA LEU A 299 4.08 -18.16 -14.30
C LEU A 299 5.19 -17.13 -14.04
N ASP A 300 6.35 -17.37 -14.64
CA ASP A 300 7.51 -16.47 -14.64
C ASP A 300 7.55 -15.61 -15.92
N ALA A 301 6.45 -14.89 -16.17
CA ALA A 301 6.24 -14.13 -17.39
C ALA A 301 5.65 -12.76 -17.08
N LYS A 302 5.95 -11.76 -17.92
CA LYS A 302 5.34 -10.44 -17.83
C LYS A 302 3.83 -10.59 -18.04
N CYS A 303 3.06 -10.29 -17.01
CA CYS A 303 1.61 -10.33 -17.05
C CYS A 303 1.05 -8.92 -17.29
N ARG A 304 0.27 -8.75 -18.37
CA ARG A 304 -0.19 -7.43 -18.83
C ARG A 304 -1.61 -7.09 -18.36
N GLN A 305 -2.46 -8.10 -18.23
CA GLN A 305 -3.88 -7.95 -17.91
C GLN A 305 -4.34 -9.18 -17.12
N LEU A 306 -5.12 -8.93 -16.08
CA LEU A 306 -5.84 -9.94 -15.32
C LEU A 306 -7.33 -9.80 -15.57
N LEU A 307 -8.01 -10.94 -15.69
CA LEU A 307 -9.44 -10.97 -15.96
C LEU A 307 -10.10 -12.11 -15.18
N TYR A 308 -11.01 -11.78 -14.28
CA TYR A 308 -11.89 -12.76 -13.66
C TYR A 308 -13.11 -13.00 -14.55
N HIS A 309 -13.20 -14.19 -15.14
CA HIS A 309 -14.25 -14.56 -16.08
C HIS A 309 -14.62 -16.04 -15.92
N GLN A 310 -15.92 -16.37 -16.00
CA GLN A 310 -16.43 -17.73 -15.79
C GLN A 310 -15.90 -18.45 -14.54
N ARG A 311 -15.78 -17.71 -13.42
CA ARG A 311 -15.22 -18.20 -12.15
C ARG A 311 -13.74 -18.65 -12.24
N GLN A 312 -13.02 -18.18 -13.25
CA GLN A 312 -11.59 -18.39 -13.43
C GLN A 312 -10.89 -17.05 -13.49
N LEU A 313 -9.71 -16.97 -12.88
CA LEU A 313 -8.81 -15.86 -13.09
C LEU A 313 -7.92 -16.18 -14.28
N LEU A 314 -7.97 -15.35 -15.31
CA LEU A 314 -7.17 -15.46 -16.52
C LEU A 314 -6.05 -14.42 -16.48
N ALA A 315 -4.85 -14.83 -16.88
CA ALA A 315 -3.66 -14.00 -16.95
C ALA A 315 -3.16 -13.94 -18.40
N ALA A 316 -3.23 -12.76 -19.00
CA ALA A 316 -2.63 -12.47 -20.30
C ALA A 316 -1.14 -12.14 -20.11
N THR A 317 -0.26 -12.91 -20.75
CA THR A 317 1.20 -12.76 -20.60
C THR A 317 1.92 -12.71 -21.94
N ASN A 318 3.20 -12.36 -21.92
CA ASN A 318 4.06 -12.43 -23.10
C ASN A 318 4.40 -13.86 -23.56
N LEU A 319 4.15 -14.89 -22.75
CA LEU A 319 4.36 -16.30 -23.12
C LEU A 319 3.06 -17.00 -23.55
N GLY A 320 1.90 -16.43 -23.23
CA GLY A 320 0.63 -17.10 -23.45
C GLY A 320 -0.52 -16.58 -22.61
N LEU A 321 -1.66 -17.25 -22.74
CA LEU A 321 -2.82 -17.09 -21.87
C LEU A 321 -2.82 -18.22 -20.83
N TYR A 322 -2.92 -17.86 -19.56
CA TYR A 322 -2.93 -18.82 -18.45
C TYR A 322 -4.21 -18.70 -17.63
N ARG A 323 -4.69 -19.82 -17.10
CA ARG A 323 -5.67 -19.83 -16.00
C ARG A 323 -4.95 -19.98 -14.67
N ILE A 324 -5.42 -19.27 -13.67
CA ILE A 324 -4.88 -19.32 -12.32
C ILE A 324 -5.78 -20.20 -11.47
N ILE A 325 -5.19 -21.19 -10.83
CA ILE A 325 -5.88 -22.16 -9.99
C ILE A 325 -5.42 -21.92 -8.55
N GLN A 326 -6.40 -21.69 -7.69
CA GLN A 326 -6.19 -21.51 -6.26
C GLN A 326 -6.67 -22.76 -5.54
N THR A 327 -5.75 -23.47 -4.89
CA THR A 327 -6.05 -24.56 -3.96
C THR A 327 -5.86 -24.09 -2.53
N LYS A 328 -6.15 -24.95 -1.55
CA LYS A 328 -5.86 -24.64 -0.13
C LYS A 328 -4.36 -24.53 0.17
N ALA A 329 -3.52 -25.23 -0.60
CA ALA A 329 -2.08 -25.34 -0.33
C ALA A 329 -1.26 -24.32 -1.14
N GLU A 330 -1.63 -24.13 -2.42
CA GLU A 330 -0.84 -23.36 -3.37
C GLU A 330 -1.70 -22.68 -4.45
N VAL A 331 -1.10 -21.68 -5.09
CA VAL A 331 -1.66 -20.98 -6.24
C VAL A 331 -0.70 -21.16 -7.41
N TYR A 332 -1.19 -21.75 -8.50
CA TYR A 332 -0.39 -22.04 -9.68
C TYR A 332 -1.12 -21.65 -10.97
N ALA A 333 -0.37 -21.52 -12.05
CA ALA A 333 -0.87 -21.19 -13.37
C ALA A 333 -0.82 -22.40 -14.31
N GLU A 334 -1.88 -22.58 -15.11
CA GLU A 334 -1.92 -23.56 -16.19
C GLU A 334 -2.11 -22.86 -17.55
N PRO A 335 -1.35 -23.24 -18.58
CA PRO A 335 -1.48 -22.62 -19.90
C PRO A 335 -2.77 -23.04 -20.59
N ILE A 336 -3.51 -22.05 -21.10
CA ILE A 336 -4.62 -22.21 -22.05
C ILE A 336 -4.12 -22.09 -23.48
N LEU A 337 -3.28 -21.08 -23.75
CA LEU A 337 -2.65 -20.82 -25.03
C LEU A 337 -1.16 -20.59 -24.80
N ARG A 338 -0.30 -21.36 -25.47
CA ARG A 338 1.16 -21.25 -25.38
C ARG A 338 1.72 -20.51 -26.59
N ASP A 339 2.95 -20.03 -26.44
CA ASP A 339 3.76 -19.46 -27.52
C ASP A 339 3.10 -18.29 -28.26
N ALA A 340 2.23 -17.55 -27.54
CA ALA A 340 1.50 -16.41 -28.05
C ALA A 340 1.69 -15.22 -27.11
N TYR A 341 2.25 -14.12 -27.63
CA TYR A 341 2.34 -12.88 -26.87
C TYR A 341 0.94 -12.26 -26.78
N VAL A 342 0.27 -12.36 -25.63
CA VAL A 342 -1.09 -11.87 -25.44
C VAL A 342 -1.07 -10.41 -25.00
N ASN A 343 -1.64 -9.54 -25.83
CA ASN A 343 -1.72 -8.10 -25.57
C ASN A 343 -2.98 -7.71 -24.79
N PHE A 344 -4.12 -8.32 -25.12
CA PHE A 344 -5.42 -7.99 -24.55
C PHE A 344 -6.39 -9.18 -24.62
N ILE A 345 -7.26 -9.32 -23.62
CA ILE A 345 -8.33 -10.32 -23.59
C ILE A 345 -9.70 -9.66 -23.34
N LEU A 346 -10.71 -10.12 -24.08
CA LEU A 346 -12.08 -9.60 -24.01
C LEU A 346 -13.10 -10.74 -24.06
N PRO A 347 -13.93 -10.93 -23.02
CA PRO A 347 -15.10 -11.81 -23.08
C PRO A 347 -16.13 -11.29 -24.08
N SER A 348 -16.81 -12.20 -24.78
CA SER A 348 -17.92 -11.77 -25.62
C SER A 348 -19.09 -11.25 -24.77
N THR A 349 -19.66 -10.15 -25.24
CA THR A 349 -20.88 -9.52 -24.74
C THR A 349 -22.14 -10.28 -25.14
N GLN A 350 -22.07 -11.12 -26.19
CA GLN A 350 -23.18 -11.92 -26.71
C GLN A 350 -23.19 -13.34 -26.12
N ASP A 351 -22.02 -13.98 -26.00
CA ASP A 351 -21.87 -15.30 -25.37
C ASP A 351 -20.72 -15.27 -24.35
N PRO A 352 -21.01 -15.30 -23.04
CA PRO A 352 -19.99 -15.35 -22.01
C PRO A 352 -19.05 -16.55 -22.14
N SER A 353 -19.41 -17.63 -22.86
CA SER A 353 -18.53 -18.79 -23.10
C SER A 353 -17.37 -18.48 -24.05
N VAL A 354 -17.47 -17.42 -24.85
CA VAL A 354 -16.49 -17.02 -25.86
C VAL A 354 -15.54 -15.95 -25.32
N LEU A 355 -14.25 -16.09 -25.66
CA LEU A 355 -13.18 -15.17 -25.30
C LEU A 355 -12.37 -14.79 -26.54
N TYR A 356 -12.21 -13.50 -26.76
CA TYR A 356 -11.33 -12.94 -27.79
C TYR A 356 -9.95 -12.64 -27.20
N VAL A 357 -8.90 -13.16 -27.82
CA VAL A 357 -7.51 -13.04 -27.36
C VAL A 357 -6.71 -12.28 -28.44
N ALA A 358 -6.36 -11.03 -28.17
CA ALA A 358 -5.48 -10.25 -29.04
C ALA A 358 -4.03 -10.63 -28.77
N THR A 359 -3.31 -10.94 -29.84
CA THR A 359 -1.91 -11.36 -29.81
C THR A 359 -1.02 -10.37 -30.55
N SER A 360 0.31 -10.61 -30.53
CA SER A 360 1.26 -9.87 -31.37
C SER A 360 1.13 -10.17 -32.87
N GLN A 361 0.39 -11.22 -33.26
CA GLN A 361 0.21 -11.60 -34.66
C GLN A 361 -1.20 -11.30 -35.18
N GLY A 362 -2.21 -11.25 -34.30
CA GLY A 362 -3.58 -10.97 -34.69
C GLY A 362 -4.57 -11.20 -33.55
N ILE A 363 -5.57 -12.04 -33.80
CA ILE A 363 -6.60 -12.40 -32.83
C ILE A 363 -6.93 -13.89 -32.90
N THR A 364 -7.04 -14.52 -31.73
CA THR A 364 -7.49 -15.90 -31.56
C THR A 364 -8.80 -15.89 -30.78
N GLN A 365 -9.79 -16.64 -31.25
CA GLN A 365 -11.08 -16.82 -30.57
C GLN A 365 -11.09 -18.17 -29.86
N LEU A 366 -11.39 -18.13 -28.55
CA LEU A 366 -11.52 -19.29 -27.70
C LEU A 366 -12.97 -19.48 -27.25
N LYS A 367 -13.38 -20.72 -27.00
CA LYS A 367 -14.65 -21.06 -26.36
C LYS A 367 -14.43 -21.99 -25.19
N TYR A 368 -15.11 -21.71 -24.10
CA TYR A 368 -15.12 -22.54 -22.93
C TYR A 368 -16.25 -23.57 -23.00
N GLU A 369 -15.89 -24.84 -23.09
CA GLU A 369 -16.83 -25.95 -23.11
C GLU A 369 -16.30 -27.09 -22.23
N LYS A 370 -17.20 -27.68 -21.43
CA LYS A 370 -16.88 -28.86 -20.59
C LYS A 370 -15.65 -28.66 -19.67
N GLY A 371 -15.43 -27.45 -19.17
CA GLY A 371 -14.34 -27.16 -18.23
C GLY A 371 -13.00 -26.80 -18.89
N GLN A 372 -12.94 -26.73 -20.22
CA GLN A 372 -11.72 -26.46 -20.98
C GLN A 372 -11.94 -25.38 -22.03
N TRP A 373 -10.88 -24.64 -22.33
CA TRP A 373 -10.84 -23.67 -23.41
C TRP A 373 -10.39 -24.36 -24.71
N ARG A 374 -11.11 -24.12 -25.80
CA ARG A 374 -10.78 -24.63 -27.14
C ARG A 374 -10.69 -23.46 -28.12
N ILE A 375 -9.75 -23.54 -29.06
CA ILE A 375 -9.64 -22.58 -30.16
C ILE A 375 -10.78 -22.83 -31.14
N LEU A 376 -11.57 -21.79 -31.42
CA LEU A 376 -12.62 -21.83 -32.44
C LEU A 376 -12.11 -21.34 -33.80
N ALA A 377 -11.37 -20.25 -33.78
CA ALA A 377 -10.88 -19.58 -34.98
C ALA A 377 -9.64 -18.76 -34.64
N ASP A 378 -8.79 -18.56 -35.63
CA ASP A 378 -7.57 -17.78 -35.53
C ASP A 378 -7.40 -16.95 -36.80
N LEU A 379 -7.14 -15.65 -36.64
CA LEU A 379 -6.91 -14.71 -37.74
C LEU A 379 -5.50 -14.09 -37.69
N ASN A 380 -4.55 -14.74 -37.01
CA ASN A 380 -3.17 -14.27 -36.87
C ASN A 380 -2.48 -14.14 -38.23
N GLU A 381 -2.58 -15.15 -39.11
CA GLU A 381 -1.99 -15.07 -40.45
C GLU A 381 -2.64 -14.01 -41.35
N ALA A 382 -3.97 -13.86 -41.23
CA ALA A 382 -4.73 -12.91 -42.06
C ALA A 382 -4.48 -11.44 -41.66
N LEU A 383 -4.23 -11.18 -40.37
CA LEU A 383 -3.97 -9.84 -39.84
C LEU A 383 -2.48 -9.48 -39.87
N ASN A 384 -1.62 -10.43 -39.47
CA ASN A 384 -0.16 -10.31 -39.37
C ASN A 384 0.30 -8.98 -38.76
N THR A 385 -0.32 -8.59 -37.65
CA THR A 385 -0.04 -7.34 -36.96
C THR A 385 -0.45 -7.44 -35.49
N PRO A 386 0.27 -6.79 -34.58
CA PRO A 386 -0.13 -6.73 -33.19
C PRO A 386 -1.49 -6.06 -33.02
N ILE A 387 -2.41 -6.77 -32.36
CA ILE A 387 -3.68 -6.18 -31.91
C ILE A 387 -3.51 -5.79 -30.44
N THR A 388 -3.86 -4.56 -30.10
CA THR A 388 -3.65 -4.02 -28.74
C THR A 388 -4.96 -3.76 -28.01
N SER A 389 -6.06 -3.54 -28.74
CA SER A 389 -7.39 -3.34 -28.17
C SER A 389 -8.46 -4.06 -28.99
N ILE A 390 -9.49 -4.54 -28.29
CA ILE A 390 -10.63 -5.24 -28.88
C ILE A 390 -11.91 -4.57 -28.38
N LEU A 391 -12.89 -4.41 -29.27
CA LEU A 391 -14.25 -4.03 -28.93
C LEU A 391 -15.25 -4.88 -29.72
N GLU A 392 -16.09 -5.63 -29.02
CA GLU A 392 -17.31 -6.20 -29.60
C GLU A 392 -18.46 -5.20 -29.46
N PHE A 393 -19.09 -4.86 -30.59
CA PHE A 393 -20.27 -4.01 -30.60
C PHE A 393 -21.29 -4.53 -31.61
N LYS A 394 -22.40 -5.05 -31.10
CA LYS A 394 -23.41 -5.76 -31.92
C LYS A 394 -22.70 -6.87 -32.71
N ASN A 395 -22.88 -6.94 -34.03
CA ASN A 395 -22.29 -7.97 -34.89
C ASN A 395 -20.93 -7.53 -35.48
N ASP A 396 -20.31 -6.48 -34.96
CA ASP A 396 -19.01 -5.99 -35.39
C ASP A 396 -17.99 -6.16 -34.28
N LEU A 397 -16.88 -6.83 -34.61
CA LEU A 397 -15.69 -6.90 -33.78
C LEU A 397 -14.65 -5.92 -34.35
N TRP A 398 -14.31 -4.93 -33.54
CA TRP A 398 -13.32 -3.92 -33.89
C TRP A 398 -11.99 -4.23 -33.22
N LEU A 399 -10.92 -4.26 -34.02
CA LEU A 399 -9.57 -4.59 -33.59
C LEU A 399 -8.68 -3.37 -33.80
N GLY A 400 -8.16 -2.83 -32.70
CA GLY A 400 -7.22 -1.72 -32.71
C GLY A 400 -5.80 -2.21 -32.90
N ALA A 401 -5.08 -1.59 -33.83
CA ALA A 401 -3.69 -1.85 -34.13
C ALA A 401 -2.97 -0.51 -34.38
N GLU A 402 -1.69 -0.60 -34.72
CA GLU A 402 -0.87 0.57 -35.00
C GLU A 402 -1.29 1.24 -36.32
N SER A 403 -1.76 2.49 -36.21
CA SER A 403 -2.24 3.38 -37.28
C SER A 403 -3.40 2.82 -38.12
N ARG A 404 -4.03 1.74 -37.66
CA ARG A 404 -5.08 1.04 -38.39
C ARG A 404 -6.07 0.36 -37.46
N VAL A 405 -7.27 0.12 -37.98
CA VAL A 405 -8.33 -0.63 -37.32
C VAL A 405 -8.84 -1.68 -38.28
N PHE A 406 -9.10 -2.87 -37.76
CA PHE A 406 -9.80 -3.91 -38.51
C PHE A 406 -11.22 -4.06 -38.00
N LYS A 407 -12.15 -4.19 -38.94
CA LYS A 407 -13.54 -4.52 -38.67
C LYS A 407 -13.79 -5.95 -39.12
N VAL A 408 -14.21 -6.80 -38.20
CA VAL A 408 -14.55 -8.19 -38.46
C VAL A 408 -16.05 -8.38 -38.20
N LYS A 409 -16.78 -8.85 -39.20
CA LYS A 409 -18.20 -9.18 -39.05
C LYS A 409 -18.34 -10.50 -38.30
N LEU A 410 -19.22 -10.52 -37.30
CA LEU A 410 -19.61 -11.72 -36.56
C LEU A 410 -20.94 -12.24 -37.11
N ASP A 411 -21.03 -13.55 -37.35
CA ASP A 411 -22.30 -14.19 -37.67
C ASP A 411 -23.14 -14.46 -36.41
N SER A 412 -24.31 -15.10 -36.57
CA SER A 412 -25.20 -15.44 -35.45
C SER A 412 -24.62 -16.46 -34.46
N LYS A 413 -23.54 -17.16 -34.83
CA LYS A 413 -22.79 -18.10 -33.98
C LYS A 413 -21.46 -17.50 -33.51
N LEU A 414 -21.25 -16.19 -33.69
CA LEU A 414 -20.03 -15.46 -33.39
C LEU A 414 -18.80 -15.92 -34.20
N ALA A 415 -18.98 -16.57 -35.35
CA ALA A 415 -17.87 -16.89 -36.23
C ALA A 415 -17.32 -15.60 -36.87
N MET A 416 -15.99 -15.48 -36.88
CA MET A 416 -15.29 -14.33 -37.41
C MET A 416 -15.21 -14.37 -38.94
N GLY A 417 -15.78 -13.36 -39.60
CA GLY A 417 -15.65 -13.14 -41.04
C GLY A 417 -14.28 -12.58 -41.45
N LYS A 418 -14.14 -12.21 -42.73
CA LYS A 418 -12.90 -11.61 -43.25
C LYS A 418 -12.66 -10.22 -42.64
N PRO A 419 -11.43 -9.90 -42.18
CA PRO A 419 -11.12 -8.59 -41.62
C PRO A 419 -11.08 -7.51 -42.70
N GLN A 420 -11.86 -6.44 -42.48
CA GLN A 420 -11.84 -5.23 -43.30
C GLN A 420 -10.89 -4.20 -42.67
N LYS A 421 -9.87 -3.79 -43.42
CA LYS A 421 -8.81 -2.90 -42.91
C LYS A 421 -9.15 -1.43 -43.20
N HIS A 422 -9.06 -0.59 -42.18
CA HIS A 422 -9.14 0.86 -42.27
C HIS A 422 -7.86 1.50 -41.74
N ILE A 423 -7.29 2.44 -42.47
CA ILE A 423 -6.01 3.08 -42.14
C ILE A 423 -6.28 4.54 -41.73
N PHE A 424 -5.65 4.99 -40.65
CA PHE A 424 -5.62 6.40 -40.27
C PHE A 424 -4.40 7.06 -40.92
N GLN A 425 -4.63 8.09 -41.73
CA GLN A 425 -3.55 8.85 -42.37
C GLN A 425 -3.02 9.91 -41.40
N ASN A 426 -2.12 9.50 -40.52
CA ASN A 426 -1.47 10.37 -39.54
C ASN A 426 -0.01 10.62 -39.91
N SER A 427 0.55 11.75 -39.47
CA SER A 427 1.95 12.12 -39.75
C SER A 427 2.97 11.22 -39.05
N TYR A 428 2.54 10.45 -38.04
CA TYR A 428 3.35 9.50 -37.28
C TYR A 428 2.50 8.30 -36.90
N SER A 429 3.18 7.23 -36.48
CA SER A 429 2.51 5.99 -36.09
C SER A 429 1.84 6.13 -34.73
N GLU A 430 0.56 5.77 -34.62
CA GLU A 430 -0.23 5.92 -33.40
C GLU A 430 -0.99 4.65 -33.08
N GLU A 431 -1.01 4.24 -31.81
CA GLU A 431 -1.86 3.14 -31.38
C GLU A 431 -3.33 3.55 -31.42
N VAL A 432 -4.17 2.77 -32.12
CA VAL A 432 -5.61 3.02 -32.15
C VAL A 432 -6.30 2.20 -31.06
N ILE A 433 -6.76 2.88 -30.01
CA ILE A 433 -7.50 2.25 -28.92
C ILE A 433 -8.99 2.25 -29.27
N VAL A 434 -9.61 1.07 -29.38
CA VAL A 434 -11.04 0.95 -29.70
C VAL A 434 -11.84 0.58 -28.45
N ARG A 435 -12.78 1.45 -28.05
CA ARG A 435 -13.59 1.28 -26.84
C ARG A 435 -15.00 1.86 -26.97
N LEU A 436 -15.88 1.49 -26.04
CA LEU A 436 -17.17 2.14 -25.89
C LEU A 436 -17.03 3.47 -25.15
N VAL A 437 -17.55 4.52 -25.75
CA VAL A 437 -17.72 5.84 -25.15
C VAL A 437 -19.20 6.20 -25.26
N LYS A 438 -19.87 6.35 -24.11
CA LYS A 438 -21.32 6.63 -24.03
C LYS A 438 -22.17 5.67 -24.88
N GLY A 439 -21.84 4.38 -24.82
CA GLY A 439 -22.57 3.31 -25.52
C GLY A 439 -22.33 3.23 -27.04
N GLN A 440 -21.39 3.99 -27.60
CA GLN A 440 -21.02 3.93 -29.01
C GLN A 440 -19.54 3.60 -29.19
N PRO A 441 -19.15 2.91 -30.29
CA PRO A 441 -17.75 2.71 -30.64
C PRO A 441 -17.02 4.04 -30.84
N ALA A 442 -15.89 4.17 -30.17
CA ALA A 442 -14.96 5.28 -30.31
C ALA A 442 -13.55 4.76 -30.53
N PHE A 443 -12.79 5.52 -31.32
CA PHE A 443 -11.44 5.19 -31.75
C PHE A 443 -10.52 6.30 -31.26
N ILE A 444 -9.75 6.00 -30.23
CA ILE A 444 -8.94 6.95 -29.49
C ILE A 444 -7.50 6.85 -30.00
N LEU A 445 -7.00 7.96 -30.53
CA LEU A 445 -5.62 8.15 -30.94
C LEU A 445 -5.03 9.34 -30.17
N THR A 446 -3.71 9.47 -30.12
CA THR A 446 -3.05 10.64 -29.51
C THR A 446 -3.47 11.95 -30.20
N SER A 447 -3.70 11.88 -31.52
CA SER A 447 -4.20 12.97 -32.37
C SER A 447 -5.68 13.33 -32.17
N GLY A 448 -6.44 12.51 -31.45
CA GLY A 448 -7.83 12.81 -31.09
C GLY A 448 -8.76 11.59 -31.10
N LEU A 449 -10.03 11.87 -30.79
CA LEU A 449 -11.06 10.85 -30.65
C LEU A 449 -12.00 10.85 -31.86
N HIS A 450 -12.09 9.71 -32.52
CA HIS A 450 -12.84 9.51 -33.75
C HIS A 450 -14.08 8.63 -33.52
N SER A 451 -15.10 8.87 -34.33
CA SER A 451 -16.29 8.03 -34.45
C SER A 451 -16.36 7.43 -35.85
N TYR A 452 -17.12 6.36 -36.01
CA TYR A 452 -17.28 5.66 -37.28
C TYR A 452 -18.71 5.80 -37.80
N SER A 453 -18.85 6.17 -39.07
CA SER A 453 -20.13 6.21 -39.79
C SER A 453 -20.29 4.96 -40.64
N ALA A 454 -21.22 4.08 -40.26
CA ALA A 454 -21.52 2.86 -41.02
C ALA A 454 -22.10 3.14 -42.42
N GLN A 455 -22.73 4.30 -42.63
CA GLN A 455 -23.33 4.68 -43.91
C GLN A 455 -22.26 5.06 -44.95
N LYS A 456 -21.21 5.75 -44.51
CA LYS A 456 -20.12 6.23 -45.37
C LYS A 456 -18.88 5.34 -45.32
N ASP A 457 -18.87 4.36 -44.42
CA ASP A 457 -17.72 3.53 -44.09
C ASP A 457 -16.44 4.35 -43.78
N GLN A 458 -16.63 5.45 -43.05
CA GLN A 458 -15.58 6.44 -42.80
C GLN A 458 -15.50 6.85 -41.34
N PHE A 459 -14.28 7.12 -40.90
CA PHE A 459 -13.97 7.70 -39.61
C PHE A 459 -14.02 9.21 -39.70
N PHE A 460 -14.56 9.85 -38.66
CA PHE A 460 -14.60 11.30 -38.55
C PHE A 460 -14.29 11.71 -37.11
N LYS A 461 -13.65 12.86 -36.94
CA LYS A 461 -13.45 13.45 -35.60
C LYS A 461 -14.79 13.84 -35.02
N ASN A 462 -15.01 13.54 -33.75
CA ASN A 462 -16.27 13.84 -33.07
C ASN A 462 -16.09 15.01 -32.08
N PRO A 463 -16.47 16.25 -32.44
CA PRO A 463 -16.27 17.42 -31.59
C PRO A 463 -16.94 17.31 -30.22
N ARG A 464 -18.03 16.52 -30.12
CA ARG A 464 -18.72 16.30 -28.83
C ARG A 464 -17.85 15.52 -27.85
N LEU A 465 -17.00 14.63 -28.36
CA LEU A 465 -16.13 13.76 -27.57
C LEU A 465 -14.75 14.36 -27.34
N GLU A 466 -14.29 15.28 -28.21
CA GLU A 466 -13.02 16.01 -28.04
C GLU A 466 -12.94 16.74 -26.69
N ARG A 467 -14.06 17.20 -26.12
CA ARG A 467 -14.07 17.82 -24.78
C ARG A 467 -13.49 16.92 -23.67
N TYR A 468 -13.52 15.60 -23.85
CA TYR A 468 -13.07 14.62 -22.86
C TYR A 468 -11.62 14.19 -23.07
N PHE A 469 -10.99 14.57 -24.18
CA PHE A 469 -9.67 14.10 -24.57
C PHE A 469 -8.75 15.25 -24.97
N SER A 470 -7.48 15.11 -24.66
CA SER A 470 -6.40 16.02 -25.08
C SER A 470 -5.17 15.17 -25.42
N GLN A 471 -4.20 15.72 -26.16
CA GLN A 471 -2.98 14.99 -26.52
C GLN A 471 -2.18 14.48 -25.30
N LYS A 472 -2.38 15.09 -24.12
CA LYS A 472 -1.75 14.68 -22.86
C LYS A 472 -2.61 13.69 -22.05
N SER A 473 -3.76 13.28 -22.58
CA SER A 473 -4.69 12.44 -21.83
C SER A 473 -4.17 11.01 -21.71
N LYS A 474 -4.26 10.45 -20.50
CA LYS A 474 -3.94 9.05 -20.23
C LYS A 474 -5.20 8.21 -20.34
N VAL A 475 -5.13 7.06 -21.01
CA VAL A 475 -6.26 6.14 -21.20
C VAL A 475 -5.95 4.81 -20.51
N ILE A 476 -6.85 4.34 -19.66
CA ILE A 476 -6.75 3.03 -18.99
C ILE A 476 -8.01 2.22 -19.32
N TYR A 477 -7.81 1.05 -19.90
CA TYR A 477 -8.90 0.24 -20.46
C TYR A 477 -8.71 -1.28 -20.29
N LYS A 478 -7.75 -1.69 -19.45
CA LYS A 478 -7.42 -3.09 -19.18
C LYS A 478 -8.60 -3.89 -18.62
N GLN A 479 -9.47 -3.26 -17.84
CA GLN A 479 -10.71 -3.90 -17.39
C GLN A 479 -11.79 -3.84 -18.48
N PRO A 480 -12.36 -4.98 -18.93
CA PRO A 480 -13.49 -4.98 -19.85
C PRO A 480 -14.67 -4.16 -19.33
N GLY A 481 -15.28 -3.36 -20.20
CA GLY A 481 -16.44 -2.51 -19.86
C GLY A 481 -16.10 -1.16 -19.20
N PHE A 482 -14.85 -0.92 -18.81
CA PHE A 482 -14.41 0.33 -18.19
C PHE A 482 -13.39 1.05 -19.07
N THR A 483 -13.60 2.33 -19.37
CA THR A 483 -12.63 3.14 -20.12
C THR A 483 -12.42 4.43 -19.37
N TRP A 484 -11.29 4.50 -18.69
CA TRP A 484 -10.88 5.64 -17.89
C TRP A 484 -10.02 6.57 -18.74
N ILE A 485 -10.35 7.86 -18.73
CA ILE A 485 -9.54 8.89 -19.35
C ILE A 485 -9.20 9.94 -18.31
N LYS A 486 -7.91 10.24 -18.15
CA LYS A 486 -7.44 11.39 -17.38
C LYS A 486 -7.24 12.56 -18.33
N ASN A 487 -8.10 13.56 -18.19
CA ASN A 487 -7.86 14.89 -18.76
C ASN A 487 -7.60 15.86 -17.59
N ARG A 488 -8.57 16.69 -17.22
CA ARG A 488 -8.50 17.48 -15.96
C ARG A 488 -8.68 16.60 -14.72
N ALA A 489 -9.65 15.69 -14.77
CA ALA A 489 -9.95 14.70 -13.74
C ALA A 489 -10.05 13.31 -14.39
N TRP A 490 -10.02 12.25 -13.58
CA TRP A 490 -10.35 10.90 -14.03
C TRP A 490 -11.84 10.77 -14.34
N LEU A 491 -12.16 10.31 -15.55
CA LEU A 491 -13.54 10.11 -16.00
C LEU A 491 -13.70 8.70 -16.58
N ASN A 492 -14.78 8.00 -16.22
CA ASN A 492 -15.17 6.77 -16.90
C ASN A 492 -16.17 7.10 -18.02
N LEU A 493 -15.75 6.89 -19.27
CA LEU A 493 -16.54 7.22 -20.44
C LEU A 493 -17.46 6.08 -20.90
N SER A 494 -17.22 4.85 -20.46
CA SER A 494 -18.05 3.69 -20.83
C SER A 494 -19.29 3.59 -19.94
N GLN A 495 -19.13 3.88 -18.64
CA GLN A 495 -20.22 3.89 -17.66
C GLN A 495 -20.19 5.21 -16.87
N PRO A 496 -20.75 6.31 -17.41
CA PRO A 496 -20.72 7.60 -16.75
C PRO A 496 -21.38 7.58 -15.37
N GLU A 497 -22.45 6.79 -15.22
CA GLU A 497 -23.19 6.61 -13.96
C GLU A 497 -22.38 5.86 -12.87
N ALA A 498 -21.34 5.12 -13.26
CA ALA A 498 -20.43 4.45 -12.32
C ALA A 498 -19.29 5.36 -11.84
N SER A 499 -19.22 6.61 -12.33
CA SER A 499 -18.24 7.59 -11.86
C SER A 499 -18.73 8.21 -10.56
N ASP A 500 -18.36 7.62 -9.43
CA ASP A 500 -18.48 8.28 -8.13
C ASP A 500 -17.48 9.44 -8.09
N THR A 501 -17.99 10.67 -8.27
CA THR A 501 -17.20 11.90 -8.39
C THR A 501 -16.22 12.07 -7.23
N LEU A 502 -16.62 11.71 -5.99
CA LEU A 502 -15.76 11.83 -4.83
C LEU A 502 -14.61 10.83 -4.87
N ARG A 503 -14.87 9.57 -5.25
CA ARG A 503 -13.80 8.55 -5.37
C ARG A 503 -12.81 8.88 -6.47
N THR A 504 -13.29 9.41 -7.59
CA THR A 504 -12.41 9.79 -8.69
C THR A 504 -11.47 10.96 -8.34
N LEU A 505 -11.85 11.82 -7.39
CA LEU A 505 -10.97 12.90 -6.92
C LEU A 505 -9.78 12.36 -6.13
N PHE A 506 -9.94 11.27 -5.37
CA PHE A 506 -8.80 10.64 -4.69
C PHE A 506 -7.75 10.10 -5.66
N LEU A 507 -8.15 9.69 -6.87
CA LEU A 507 -7.21 9.25 -7.89
C LEU A 507 -6.29 10.39 -8.37
N ASP A 508 -6.73 11.65 -8.24
CA ASP A 508 -5.94 12.82 -8.64
C ASP A 508 -4.79 13.11 -7.66
N PHE A 509 -4.78 12.50 -6.47
CA PHE A 509 -3.62 12.55 -5.56
C PHE A 509 -2.42 11.73 -6.05
N PHE A 510 -2.61 10.85 -7.04
CA PHE A 510 -1.57 9.98 -7.55
C PHE A 510 -1.10 10.42 -8.93
N GLU A 511 0.18 10.78 -9.03
CA GLU A 511 0.76 11.30 -10.28
C GLU A 511 0.82 10.24 -11.40
N ASN A 512 1.04 8.97 -11.03
CA ASN A 512 1.26 7.89 -12.01
C ASN A 512 0.34 6.69 -11.78
N VAL A 513 -0.99 6.91 -11.88
CA VAL A 513 -1.97 5.81 -11.90
C VAL A 513 -1.74 4.94 -13.13
N ARG A 514 -1.25 3.70 -12.95
CA ARG A 514 -1.00 2.75 -14.06
C ARG A 514 -2.25 1.98 -14.46
N GLU A 515 -3.11 1.68 -13.50
CA GLU A 515 -4.33 0.92 -13.70
C GLU A 515 -5.39 1.34 -12.69
N ILE A 516 -6.65 1.19 -13.09
CA ILE A 516 -7.82 1.38 -12.24
C ILE A 516 -8.68 0.13 -12.40
N TYR A 517 -8.92 -0.57 -11.30
CA TYR A 517 -9.75 -1.77 -11.24
C TYR A 517 -10.97 -1.51 -10.36
N VAL A 518 -12.16 -1.70 -10.92
CA VAL A 518 -13.43 -1.56 -10.21
C VAL A 518 -13.94 -2.93 -9.80
N VAL A 519 -14.05 -3.19 -8.51
CA VAL A 519 -14.65 -4.42 -8.00
C VAL A 519 -16.17 -4.33 -8.16
N CYS A 520 -16.76 -5.13 -9.05
CA CYS A 520 -18.21 -5.18 -9.20
C CYS A 520 -18.84 -5.93 -8.01
N PRO A 521 -19.90 -5.40 -7.37
CA PRO A 521 -20.48 -5.94 -6.12
C PRO A 521 -21.21 -7.30 -6.24
N LYS A 522 -21.11 -8.01 -7.38
CA LYS A 522 -21.77 -9.30 -7.61
C LYS A 522 -20.96 -10.53 -7.21
N THR A 523 -19.82 -10.37 -6.55
CA THR A 523 -19.09 -11.47 -5.88
C THR A 523 -19.48 -11.51 -4.40
N PRO A 524 -20.20 -12.55 -3.93
CA PRO A 524 -20.53 -12.69 -2.52
C PRO A 524 -19.27 -13.08 -1.74
N LEU A 525 -18.81 -12.20 -0.85
CA LEU A 525 -17.68 -12.44 0.04
C LEU A 525 -18.24 -12.63 1.45
N ALA A 526 -17.91 -13.78 2.06
CA ALA A 526 -18.37 -14.17 3.37
C ALA A 526 -17.29 -13.87 4.42
N GLY A 527 -17.65 -13.04 5.41
CA GLY A 527 -17.03 -13.10 6.75
C GLY A 527 -16.23 -11.88 7.22
N GLY A 528 -16.94 -10.81 7.61
CA GLY A 528 -16.56 -9.78 8.60
C GLY A 528 -15.23 -9.05 8.38
N TRP A 529 -15.22 -7.81 7.90
CA TRP A 529 -15.89 -6.66 8.52
C TRP A 529 -16.80 -5.86 7.59
N GLN A 530 -17.74 -5.20 8.25
CA GLN A 530 -19.03 -4.74 7.78
C GLN A 530 -19.01 -3.37 7.07
N TYR A 531 -19.97 -3.22 6.14
CA TYR A 531 -20.48 -2.01 5.50
C TYR A 531 -19.72 -1.45 4.29
N SER A 532 -19.97 -2.10 3.15
CA SER A 532 -20.32 -1.36 1.93
C SER A 532 -21.56 -0.50 2.19
N LEU A 533 -21.45 0.83 2.13
CA LEU A 533 -22.63 1.67 2.06
C LEU A 533 -23.25 1.56 0.67
N SER A 534 -24.36 0.84 0.64
CA SER A 534 -25.40 0.89 -0.36
C SER A 534 -25.94 2.32 -0.49
N TYR A 535 -26.03 2.83 -1.72
CA TYR A 535 -27.20 3.62 -2.09
C TYR A 535 -28.07 2.74 -2.98
N GLN A 536 -29.33 2.56 -2.56
CA GLN A 536 -30.38 2.04 -3.42
C GLN A 536 -30.49 2.96 -4.65
N CYS A 537 -30.20 2.44 -5.84
CA CYS A 537 -30.79 2.97 -7.05
C CYS A 537 -32.31 2.77 -6.95
N ARG A 538 -33.05 3.82 -6.56
CA ARG A 538 -34.44 3.95 -6.99
C ARG A 538 -34.42 4.51 -8.41
N CYS A 539 -35.05 3.78 -9.32
CA CYS A 539 -35.47 4.30 -10.63
C CYS A 539 -36.29 5.60 -10.48
N PRO A 540 -36.30 6.47 -11.50
CA PRO A 540 -36.73 7.84 -11.38
C PRO A 540 -38.25 7.95 -11.39
N ASN A 541 -38.80 8.54 -10.33
CA ASN A 541 -39.94 9.46 -10.35
C ASN A 541 -40.27 9.81 -8.90
N GLU A 542 -39.86 11.00 -8.46
CA GLU A 542 -40.71 11.95 -7.73
C GLU A 542 -39.90 13.19 -7.33
N ARG A 543 -40.54 14.34 -7.47
CA ARG A 543 -40.04 15.68 -7.13
C ARG A 543 -39.92 15.84 -5.60
N ILE A 544 -39.37 17.02 -5.24
CA ILE A 544 -39.41 17.71 -3.93
C ILE A 544 -38.20 17.33 -3.06
N GLY A 545 -37.45 18.24 -2.43
CA GLY A 545 -37.50 19.68 -2.24
C GLY A 545 -36.37 20.07 -1.27
N ARG A 546 -36.02 21.36 -1.26
CA ARG A 546 -35.04 22.08 -0.41
C ARG A 546 -34.81 21.48 0.99
N PHE A 547 -33.55 21.35 1.42
CA PHE A 547 -32.80 22.31 2.26
C PHE A 547 -31.31 21.99 2.21
#